data_AF-A0A915BF23-F1
#
_entry.id   AF-A0A915BF23-F1
#
_cell.length_a   1.000
_cell.length_b   1.000
_cell.length_c   1.000
_cell.angle_alpha   90.00
_cell.angle_beta   90.00
_cell.angle_gamma   90.00
#
_symmetry.space_group_name_H-M   'P 1'
#
loop_
_entity.id
_entity.type
_entity.pdbx_description
1 polymer ?
#
loop_
_entity_poly.entity_id
_entity_poly.type
_entity_poly.pdbx_seq_one_letter_code
_entity_poly.pdbx_strand_id
1 'polypeptide(L)'
;MQLFLEQMPKPVCIIAHNGVKFDFRVLYAELDRHSLLNPNPIPEQVYFVDSYLMFMDLEKKHHDDLRLVTQFIDWSKLTNKLCRPPKLRVLENSNSPREASDGEQKRSETEDAKTVDEANDAASSSCILLAIDESTRAVQFSTPPQRAREACISSSSPSSAKRRLFDIAYNHPLQFVRTSQWSPAKKKRVRSNFFQRLNDGDWVFDGHVSMQYFREKGVFKLEQMYKELINGPFEAHFAQDDCEALLQVCMAYGQEFIDYVDAKATSFPYHVIANSTIALT
;
A
#
# COMPACT_ATOMS: atom_id res chain seq x y z
N MET A 1 -0.75 29.62 -19.36
CA MET A 1 -0.02 28.38 -18.99
C MET A 1 1.46 28.63 -18.72
N GLN A 2 2.24 29.14 -19.69
CA GLN A 2 3.70 29.35 -19.55
C GLN A 2 4.12 29.96 -18.20
N LEU A 3 3.66 31.17 -17.87
CA LEU A 3 3.96 31.86 -16.61
C LEU A 3 3.71 31.01 -15.34
N PHE A 4 2.67 30.17 -15.34
CA PHE A 4 2.39 29.25 -14.23
C PHE A 4 3.45 28.15 -14.15
N LEU A 5 3.82 27.53 -15.28
CA LEU A 5 4.87 26.50 -15.32
C LEU A 5 6.29 27.05 -15.05
N GLU A 6 6.52 28.34 -15.26
CA GLU A 6 7.75 29.05 -14.90
C GLU A 6 7.82 29.36 -13.40
N GLN A 7 6.68 29.64 -12.75
CA GLN A 7 6.58 29.91 -11.31
C GLN A 7 6.60 28.64 -10.43
N MET A 8 6.27 27.48 -11.00
CA MET A 8 6.30 26.20 -10.27
C MET A 8 7.75 25.75 -9.97
N PRO A 9 8.04 25.24 -8.75
CA PRO A 9 9.34 24.65 -8.40
C PRO A 9 9.75 23.56 -9.39
N LYS A 10 11.05 23.50 -9.73
CA LYS A 10 11.59 22.53 -10.69
C LYS A 10 12.20 21.31 -9.97
N PRO A 11 12.12 20.10 -10.54
CA PRO A 11 11.39 19.74 -11.77
C PRO A 11 9.86 19.67 -11.56
N VAL A 12 9.11 19.86 -12.65
CA VAL A 12 7.63 19.75 -12.68
C VAL A 12 7.24 18.52 -13.49
N CYS A 13 6.28 17.73 -13.01
CA CYS A 13 5.63 16.68 -13.81
C CYS A 13 4.14 16.97 -13.98
N ILE A 14 3.67 17.03 -15.23
CA ILE A 14 2.25 17.13 -15.59
C ILE A 14 1.71 15.73 -15.83
N ILE A 15 0.62 15.37 -15.15
CA ILE A 15 0.05 14.03 -15.18
C ILE A 15 -1.38 14.14 -15.71
N ALA A 16 -1.74 13.30 -16.69
CA ALA A 16 -3.11 13.16 -17.17
C ALA A 16 -3.45 11.69 -17.38
N HIS A 17 -4.74 11.35 -17.36
CA HIS A 17 -5.19 9.98 -17.46
C HIS A 17 -5.59 9.63 -18.89
N ASN A 18 -4.77 8.81 -19.58
CA ASN A 18 -4.90 8.57 -21.02
C ASN A 18 -4.66 9.86 -21.85
N GLY A 19 -3.86 10.77 -21.30
CA GLY A 19 -3.55 12.09 -21.86
C GLY A 19 -2.90 12.03 -23.24
N VAL A 20 -2.15 10.97 -23.58
CA VAL A 20 -1.58 10.75 -24.92
C VAL A 20 -2.69 10.62 -25.97
N LYS A 21 -3.86 10.09 -25.59
CA LYS A 21 -5.04 9.99 -26.46
C LYS A 21 -5.92 11.24 -26.44
N PHE A 22 -5.95 11.95 -25.31
CA PHE A 22 -6.84 13.08 -25.03
C PHE A 22 -6.07 14.37 -24.74
N ASP A 23 -5.78 14.65 -23.46
CA ASP A 23 -5.39 15.97 -22.94
C ASP A 23 -4.14 16.55 -23.59
N PHE A 24 -3.10 15.75 -23.79
CA PHE A 24 -1.84 16.21 -24.37
C PHE A 24 -1.98 16.54 -25.86
N ARG A 25 -2.99 16.00 -26.55
CA ARG A 25 -3.32 16.35 -27.95
C ARG A 25 -4.13 17.64 -28.03
N VAL A 26 -5.04 17.87 -27.09
CA VAL A 26 -5.76 19.16 -26.96
C VAL A 26 -4.77 20.27 -26.59
N LEU A 27 -3.90 20.03 -25.61
CA LEU A 27 -2.81 20.93 -25.23
C LEU A 27 -1.89 21.24 -26.41
N TYR A 28 -1.48 20.23 -27.19
CA TYR A 28 -0.67 20.45 -28.39
C TYR A 28 -1.37 21.37 -29.39
N ALA A 29 -2.63 21.07 -29.72
CA ALA A 29 -3.39 21.85 -30.69
C ALA A 29 -3.59 23.31 -30.24
N GLU A 30 -3.83 23.56 -28.95
CA GLU A 30 -4.02 24.91 -28.42
C GLU A 30 -2.71 25.72 -28.35
N LEU A 31 -1.58 25.08 -28.04
CA LEU A 31 -0.26 25.72 -28.13
C LEU A 31 0.12 26.04 -29.58
N ASP A 32 -0.15 25.14 -30.52
CA ASP A 32 0.11 25.32 -31.95
C ASP A 32 -0.75 26.45 -32.54
N ARG A 33 -2.07 26.43 -32.24
CA ARG A 33 -3.04 27.45 -32.64
C ARG A 33 -2.70 28.86 -32.14
N HIS A 34 -1.97 28.97 -31.03
CA HIS A 34 -1.46 30.23 -30.48
C HIS A 34 0.01 30.53 -30.85
N SER A 35 0.63 29.73 -31.74
CA SER A 35 2.04 29.84 -32.15
C SER A 35 3.05 29.74 -30.98
N LEU A 36 2.63 29.19 -29.83
CA LEU A 36 3.47 29.06 -28.64
C LEU A 36 4.49 27.91 -28.76
N LEU A 37 4.31 26.99 -29.72
CA LEU A 37 5.24 25.87 -29.89
C LEU A 37 6.64 26.27 -30.35
N ASN A 38 6.82 27.46 -30.92
CA ASN A 38 8.11 27.98 -31.41
C ASN A 38 8.38 29.36 -30.80
N PRO A 39 9.60 29.67 -30.31
CA PRO A 39 10.80 28.84 -30.36
C PRO A 39 10.94 27.83 -29.21
N ASN A 40 10.12 27.91 -28.15
CA ASN A 40 10.24 27.01 -27.00
C ASN A 40 8.85 26.72 -26.40
N PRO A 41 8.28 25.51 -26.58
CA PRO A 41 6.86 25.24 -26.34
C PRO A 41 6.48 25.27 -24.85
N ILE A 42 7.37 24.78 -24.01
CA ILE A 42 7.19 24.55 -22.57
C ILE A 42 8.56 24.76 -21.91
N PRO A 43 8.64 25.37 -20.70
CA PRO A 43 9.91 25.59 -20.02
C PRO A 43 10.70 24.30 -19.76
N GLU A 44 12.02 24.43 -19.61
CA GLU A 44 12.88 23.33 -19.18
C GLU A 44 12.43 22.73 -17.84
N GLN A 45 12.80 21.47 -17.64
CA GLN A 45 12.47 20.66 -16.45
C GLN A 45 10.96 20.55 -16.21
N VAL A 46 10.14 20.65 -17.26
CA VAL A 46 8.73 20.25 -17.27
C VAL A 46 8.59 18.95 -18.06
N TYR A 47 8.19 17.90 -17.36
CA TYR A 47 7.99 16.56 -17.90
C TYR A 47 6.51 16.18 -17.83
N PHE A 48 6.15 15.10 -18.53
CA PHE A 48 4.78 14.62 -18.62
C PHE A 48 4.72 13.10 -18.42
N VAL A 49 3.64 12.62 -17.79
CA VAL A 49 3.34 11.19 -17.62
C VAL A 49 1.87 10.90 -17.95
N ASP A 50 1.63 9.88 -18.77
CA ASP A 50 0.30 9.29 -18.93
C ASP A 50 0.06 8.23 -17.84
N SER A 51 -0.87 8.51 -16.93
CA SER A 51 -1.15 7.61 -15.80
C SER A 51 -1.77 6.28 -16.24
N TYR A 52 -2.46 6.23 -17.38
CA TYR A 52 -3.08 4.99 -17.88
C TYR A 52 -2.01 3.96 -18.27
N LEU A 53 -0.96 4.41 -18.99
CA LEU A 53 0.17 3.55 -19.35
C LEU A 53 0.96 3.12 -18.11
N MET A 54 1.16 4.04 -17.18
CA MET A 54 1.83 3.80 -15.90
C MET A 54 1.14 2.74 -15.03
N PHE A 55 -0.18 2.83 -14.83
CA PHE A 55 -0.92 1.83 -14.04
C PHE A 55 -0.80 0.44 -14.67
N MET A 56 -0.89 0.36 -16.00
CA MET A 56 -0.74 -0.89 -16.76
C MET A 56 0.68 -1.48 -16.62
N ASP A 57 1.74 -0.66 -16.78
CA ASP A 57 3.13 -1.10 -16.65
C ASP A 57 3.47 -1.54 -15.21
N LEU A 58 3.02 -0.79 -14.20
CA LEU A 58 3.25 -1.12 -12.79
C LEU A 58 2.54 -2.42 -12.40
N GLU A 59 1.26 -2.60 -12.77
CA GLU A 59 0.55 -3.84 -12.43
C GLU A 59 1.05 -5.04 -13.23
N LYS A 60 1.48 -4.84 -14.48
CA LYS A 60 2.19 -5.88 -15.23
C LYS A 60 3.46 -6.30 -14.51
N LYS A 61 4.30 -5.35 -14.08
CA LYS A 61 5.48 -5.63 -13.24
C LYS A 61 5.09 -6.38 -11.96
N HIS A 62 4.00 -6.01 -11.28
CA HIS A 62 3.53 -6.72 -10.09
C HIS A 62 3.15 -8.18 -10.39
N HIS A 63 2.53 -8.44 -11.55
CA HIS A 63 2.13 -9.79 -11.94
C HIS A 63 3.35 -10.63 -12.37
N ASP A 64 4.33 -10.03 -13.05
CA ASP A 64 5.60 -10.68 -13.40
C ASP A 64 6.47 -10.94 -12.14
N ASP A 65 6.55 -10.00 -11.19
CA ASP A 65 7.18 -10.18 -9.86
C ASP A 65 6.62 -11.44 -9.17
N LEU A 66 5.28 -11.53 -9.09
CA LEU A 66 4.58 -12.62 -8.41
C LEU A 66 4.71 -13.96 -9.13
N ARG A 67 4.71 -13.95 -10.46
CA ARG A 67 4.97 -15.13 -11.28
C ARG A 67 6.37 -15.68 -11.00
N LEU A 68 7.39 -14.83 -11.04
CA LEU A 68 8.78 -15.22 -10.77
C LEU A 68 8.93 -15.76 -9.34
N VAL A 69 8.43 -15.04 -8.34
CA VAL A 69 8.44 -15.50 -6.93
C VAL A 69 7.78 -16.86 -6.79
N THR A 70 6.63 -17.08 -7.45
CA THR A 70 5.91 -18.36 -7.37
C THR A 70 6.66 -19.51 -8.07
N GLN A 71 7.42 -19.23 -9.13
CA GLN A 71 8.25 -20.20 -9.84
C GLN A 71 9.55 -20.58 -9.10
N PHE A 72 10.10 -19.69 -8.27
CA PHE A 72 11.35 -19.93 -7.53
C PHE A 72 11.15 -20.44 -6.09
N ILE A 73 9.91 -20.56 -5.58
CA ILE A 73 9.64 -21.14 -4.27
C ILE A 73 9.54 -22.67 -4.36
N ASP A 74 10.35 -23.34 -3.54
CA ASP A 74 10.18 -24.77 -3.26
C ASP A 74 9.07 -24.98 -2.21
N TRP A 75 7.85 -25.19 -2.70
CA TRP A 75 6.66 -25.42 -1.89
C TRP A 75 6.77 -26.71 -1.05
N SER A 76 7.48 -27.73 -1.55
CA SER A 76 7.74 -28.97 -0.81
C SER A 76 8.59 -28.73 0.46
N LYS A 77 9.63 -27.89 0.38
CA LYS A 77 10.46 -27.52 1.54
C LYS A 77 9.73 -26.58 2.50
N LEU A 78 8.74 -25.84 2.04
CA LEU A 78 7.95 -24.90 2.84
C LEU A 78 6.86 -25.61 3.65
N THR A 79 6.04 -26.43 3.00
CA THR A 79 4.99 -27.24 3.63
C THR A 79 5.56 -28.20 4.69
N ASN A 80 6.66 -28.89 4.39
CA ASN A 80 7.34 -29.79 5.34
C ASN A 80 7.89 -29.12 6.61
N LYS A 81 8.02 -27.79 6.65
CA LYS A 81 8.37 -27.05 7.87
C LYS A 81 7.16 -26.77 8.75
N LEU A 82 6.01 -26.50 8.14
CA LEU A 82 4.75 -26.15 8.84
C LEU A 82 4.06 -27.37 9.46
N CYS A 83 4.21 -28.56 8.86
CA CYS A 83 3.67 -29.82 9.39
C CYS A 83 4.43 -30.40 10.59
N ARG A 84 5.51 -29.76 11.08
CA ARG A 84 6.26 -30.23 12.26
C ARG A 84 5.60 -29.71 13.55
N PRO A 85 5.08 -30.57 14.44
CA PRO A 85 4.61 -30.12 15.74
C PRO A 85 5.79 -29.54 16.56
N PRO A 86 5.55 -28.52 17.43
CA PRO A 86 6.59 -28.04 18.32
C PRO A 86 7.14 -29.16 19.19
N LYS A 87 8.47 -29.25 19.29
CA LYS A 87 9.12 -30.15 20.27
C LYS A 87 8.89 -29.59 21.68
N LEU A 88 7.75 -29.94 22.28
CA LEU A 88 7.52 -29.80 23.71
C LEU A 88 8.65 -30.56 24.44
N ARG A 89 9.54 -29.83 25.09
CA ARG A 89 10.40 -30.41 26.11
C ARG A 89 9.49 -30.76 27.29
N VAL A 90 9.21 -32.05 27.45
CA VAL A 90 8.64 -32.56 28.70
C VAL A 90 9.68 -32.31 29.78
N LEU A 91 9.33 -31.48 30.76
CA LEU A 91 10.10 -31.35 31.99
C LEU A 91 9.58 -32.41 32.95
N GLU A 92 10.38 -33.42 33.25
CA GLU A 92 9.99 -34.51 34.15
C GLU A 92 10.07 -34.01 35.61
N ASN A 93 8.92 -33.73 36.21
CA ASN A 93 8.83 -33.39 37.63
C ASN A 93 8.97 -34.66 38.49
N SER A 94 10.20 -35.01 38.87
CA SER A 94 10.47 -35.96 39.95
C SER A 94 10.16 -35.32 41.32
N ASN A 95 9.17 -35.85 42.04
CA ASN A 95 8.77 -35.38 43.36
C ASN A 95 9.19 -36.36 44.47
N SER A 96 9.29 -35.85 45.71
CA SER A 96 9.43 -36.57 47.00
C SER A 96 10.85 -36.78 47.55
N PRO A 97 11.11 -36.65 48.87
CA PRO A 97 10.45 -35.75 49.84
C PRO A 97 11.41 -34.95 50.76
N ARG A 98 10.79 -34.01 51.48
CA ARG A 98 11.24 -33.17 52.60
C ARG A 98 12.30 -33.74 53.56
N GLU A 99 13.17 -32.84 54.05
CA GLU A 99 13.48 -32.68 55.48
C GLU A 99 13.76 -31.18 55.78
N ALA A 100 13.92 -30.77 57.06
CA ALA A 100 13.82 -29.35 57.45
C ALA A 100 14.77 -28.88 58.58
N SER A 101 15.30 -27.66 58.44
CA SER A 101 15.90 -26.74 59.44
C SER A 101 16.07 -25.38 58.74
N ASP A 102 15.61 -24.25 59.27
CA ASP A 102 16.16 -23.43 60.38
C ASP A 102 17.56 -22.84 60.09
N GLY A 103 17.69 -21.50 60.13
CA GLY A 103 18.97 -20.81 59.87
C GLY A 103 18.91 -19.31 59.54
N GLU A 104 18.83 -18.48 60.58
CA GLU A 104 19.37 -17.11 60.75
C GLU A 104 19.50 -16.07 59.60
N GLN A 105 18.86 -14.93 59.86
CA GLN A 105 19.23 -13.53 59.57
C GLN A 105 20.66 -13.21 59.05
N LYS A 106 20.73 -12.23 58.12
CA LYS A 106 21.32 -10.92 58.48
C LYS A 106 20.78 -9.72 57.69
N ARG A 107 20.86 -8.55 58.34
CA ARG A 107 20.41 -7.22 57.92
C ARG A 107 21.62 -6.30 57.74
N SER A 108 21.56 -5.39 56.75
CA SER A 108 22.31 -4.14 56.74
C SER A 108 21.65 -3.14 55.78
N GLU A 109 21.12 -2.04 56.31
CA GLU A 109 20.64 -0.88 55.51
C GLU A 109 21.67 0.26 55.52
N THR A 110 21.61 1.11 54.48
CA THR A 110 22.02 2.53 54.37
C THR A 110 21.55 2.98 52.98
N GLU A 111 20.73 4.00 52.70
CA GLU A 111 20.54 5.35 53.30
C GLU A 111 21.79 6.25 53.16
N ASP A 112 21.73 7.55 52.83
CA ASP A 112 20.59 8.39 52.42
C ASP A 112 20.96 9.29 51.19
N ALA A 113 20.30 10.43 50.99
CA ALA A 113 19.80 10.82 49.67
C ALA A 113 19.70 12.35 49.46
N LYS A 114 18.87 12.76 48.48
CA LYS A 114 18.41 14.14 48.18
C LYS A 114 19.51 15.12 47.69
N THR A 115 19.26 16.28 47.04
CA THR A 115 18.12 16.94 46.32
C THR A 115 18.62 18.24 45.62
N VAL A 116 17.84 18.83 44.68
CA VAL A 116 17.63 20.32 44.50
C VAL A 116 18.81 21.16 43.91
N ASP A 117 18.68 22.20 43.06
CA ASP A 117 17.54 22.84 42.33
C ASP A 117 18.04 23.79 41.17
N GLU A 118 17.09 24.28 40.33
CA GLU A 118 16.98 25.63 39.66
C GLU A 118 18.15 26.31 38.87
N ALA A 119 18.02 27.39 38.06
CA ALA A 119 17.00 27.95 37.14
C ALA A 119 17.58 29.17 36.32
N ASN A 120 16.71 29.92 35.59
CA ASN A 120 16.91 31.14 34.74
C ASN A 120 17.00 30.88 33.21
N ASP A 121 16.19 31.47 32.30
CA ASP A 121 15.83 32.88 31.96
C ASP A 121 16.90 33.65 31.15
N ALA A 122 16.62 34.41 30.08
CA ALA A 122 15.40 34.67 29.26
C ALA A 122 15.86 35.28 27.88
N ALA A 123 15.10 35.94 26.97
CA ALA A 123 13.71 36.46 26.94
C ALA A 123 13.18 36.79 25.50
N SER A 124 11.86 36.69 25.31
CA SER A 124 10.95 37.72 24.72
C SER A 124 11.06 38.24 23.26
N SER A 125 10.00 38.01 22.46
CA SER A 125 9.33 38.99 21.57
C SER A 125 7.97 38.45 21.07
N SER A 126 7.02 39.33 20.70
CA SER A 126 5.57 39.03 20.76
C SER A 126 4.78 39.08 19.44
N CYS A 127 3.74 38.24 19.36
CA CYS A 127 2.46 38.43 18.63
C CYS A 127 2.51 38.62 17.09
N ILE A 128 1.41 38.46 16.33
CA ILE A 128 -0.03 38.35 16.64
C ILE A 128 -0.62 37.08 16.00
N LEU A 129 -1.54 36.41 16.70
CA LEU A 129 -2.42 35.38 16.12
C LEU A 129 -3.85 35.67 16.61
N LEU A 130 -4.76 36.02 15.68
CA LEU A 130 -6.19 36.21 15.96
C LEU A 130 -6.97 34.99 15.46
N ALA A 131 -7.82 34.45 16.34
CA ALA A 131 -8.63 33.28 16.05
C ALA A 131 -9.91 33.63 15.28
N ILE A 132 -10.39 32.70 14.44
CA ILE A 132 -11.79 32.65 14.01
C ILE A 132 -12.32 31.21 14.15
N ASP A 133 -13.00 31.00 15.27
CA ASP A 133 -14.10 30.05 15.53
C ASP A 133 -13.89 28.52 15.47
N GLU A 134 -14.75 27.82 16.20
CA GLU A 134 -14.59 26.45 16.67
C GLU A 134 -15.70 25.53 16.12
N SER A 135 -15.33 24.52 15.32
CA SER A 135 -16.29 23.48 14.89
C SER A 135 -15.65 22.10 14.68
N THR A 136 -14.82 21.68 15.64
CA THR A 136 -14.27 20.32 15.67
C THR A 136 -15.34 19.29 16.03
N ARG A 137 -16.08 18.80 15.03
CA ARG A 137 -17.00 17.66 15.18
C ARG A 137 -16.22 16.35 15.40
N ALA A 138 -15.81 16.10 16.64
CA ALA A 138 -15.11 14.89 17.02
C ALA A 138 -15.96 13.63 16.75
N VAL A 139 -15.43 12.72 15.93
CA VAL A 139 -16.12 11.46 15.57
C VAL A 139 -15.88 10.41 16.66
N GLN A 140 -16.82 10.31 17.61
CA GLN A 140 -16.84 9.23 18.59
C GLN A 140 -17.30 7.92 17.93
N PHE A 141 -16.44 6.90 17.93
CA PHE A 141 -16.81 5.52 17.54
C PHE A 141 -17.43 4.76 18.71
N SER A 142 -18.75 4.90 18.88
CA SER A 142 -19.53 4.11 19.84
C SER A 142 -19.93 2.76 19.24
N THR A 143 -19.48 1.65 19.83
CA THR A 143 -19.82 0.29 19.36
C THR A 143 -21.26 -0.10 19.77
N PRO A 144 -22.07 -0.70 18.88
CA PRO A 144 -23.43 -1.13 19.24
C PRO A 144 -23.47 -2.25 20.30
N PRO A 145 -24.41 -2.23 21.26
CA PRO A 145 -24.57 -3.32 22.23
C PRO A 145 -25.15 -4.57 21.55
N GLN A 146 -24.50 -5.72 21.72
CA GLN A 146 -24.98 -6.98 21.16
C GLN A 146 -26.18 -7.52 21.94
N ARG A 147 -27.29 -7.76 21.22
CA ARG A 147 -28.53 -8.32 21.77
C ARG A 147 -28.41 -9.84 21.88
N ALA A 148 -28.49 -10.37 23.10
CA ALA A 148 -28.44 -11.81 23.35
C ALA A 148 -29.58 -12.55 22.63
N ARG A 149 -29.27 -13.75 22.11
CA ARG A 149 -30.24 -14.74 21.64
C ARG A 149 -29.79 -16.16 21.98
N GLU A 150 -30.44 -16.71 22.98
CA GLU A 150 -30.68 -18.14 23.16
C GLU A 150 -31.49 -18.67 21.96
N ALA A 151 -31.44 -19.94 21.57
CA ALA A 151 -30.48 -21.01 21.86
C ALA A 151 -30.67 -22.13 20.81
N CYS A 152 -29.74 -23.07 20.71
CA CYS A 152 -30.07 -24.47 20.40
C CYS A 152 -28.89 -25.39 20.74
N ILE A 153 -29.15 -26.47 21.48
CA ILE A 153 -28.13 -27.44 21.90
C ILE A 153 -28.20 -28.66 20.99
N SER A 154 -27.09 -29.02 20.35
CA SER A 154 -26.84 -30.36 19.82
C SER A 154 -25.49 -30.86 20.32
N SER A 155 -25.43 -32.12 20.75
CA SER A 155 -24.36 -32.64 21.60
C SER A 155 -23.25 -33.33 20.81
N SER A 156 -22.01 -32.87 21.00
CA SER A 156 -20.81 -33.67 20.80
C SER A 156 -19.69 -33.21 21.76
N SER A 157 -18.69 -34.07 21.99
CA SER A 157 -17.81 -34.05 23.16
C SER A 157 -16.66 -33.01 23.11
N PRO A 158 -16.09 -32.62 24.27
CA PRO A 158 -15.13 -31.52 24.37
C PRO A 158 -13.73 -31.91 23.86
N SER A 159 -13.53 -31.83 22.54
CA SER A 159 -12.19 -31.85 21.94
C SER A 159 -11.44 -30.56 22.32
N SER A 160 -10.29 -30.72 23.00
CA SER A 160 -9.48 -29.62 23.55
C SER A 160 -9.29 -28.46 22.58
N ALA A 161 -9.54 -27.23 23.03
CA ALA A 161 -9.32 -26.00 22.27
C ALA A 161 -7.82 -25.69 22.05
N LYS A 162 -7.15 -26.51 21.23
CA LYS A 162 -5.81 -26.23 20.72
C LYS A 162 -5.88 -24.98 19.86
N ARG A 163 -5.42 -23.84 20.39
CA ARG A 163 -5.19 -22.60 19.63
C ARG A 163 -4.16 -22.88 18.53
N ARG A 164 -4.64 -23.32 17.36
CA ARG A 164 -3.82 -23.43 16.14
C ARG A 164 -3.42 -22.01 15.73
N LEU A 165 -2.15 -21.66 15.92
CA LEU A 165 -1.67 -20.32 15.61
C LEU A 165 -1.77 -19.99 14.12
N PHE A 166 -1.77 -21.03 13.29
CA PHE A 166 -2.10 -21.03 11.86
C PHE A 166 -2.92 -22.28 11.57
N ASP A 167 -3.98 -22.17 10.77
CA ASP A 167 -4.70 -23.36 10.30
C ASP A 167 -4.12 -23.82 8.96
N ILE A 168 -3.50 -25.01 8.98
CA ILE A 168 -2.50 -25.46 8.00
C ILE A 168 -3.12 -25.76 6.61
N ALA A 169 -4.45 -25.68 6.49
CA ALA A 169 -5.20 -25.87 5.24
C ALA A 169 -4.91 -24.80 4.16
N TYR A 170 -4.50 -23.58 4.55
CA TYR A 170 -4.39 -22.43 3.64
C TYR A 170 -2.98 -21.84 3.55
N ASN A 171 -2.00 -22.62 3.10
CA ASN A 171 -0.63 -22.14 2.85
C ASN A 171 -0.54 -21.32 1.54
N HIS A 172 -1.26 -20.20 1.44
CA HIS A 172 -1.38 -19.40 0.21
C HIS A 172 -0.12 -18.53 -0.05
N PRO A 173 0.37 -18.37 -1.31
CA PRO A 173 1.62 -17.67 -1.61
C PRO A 173 1.76 -16.28 -0.97
N LEU A 174 0.67 -15.50 -0.96
CA LEU A 174 0.60 -14.16 -0.36
C LEU A 174 0.88 -14.10 1.17
N GLN A 175 0.91 -15.23 1.88
CA GLN A 175 1.32 -15.29 3.29
C GLN A 175 2.84 -15.27 3.47
N PHE A 176 3.60 -15.67 2.44
CA PHE A 176 5.06 -15.77 2.48
C PHE A 176 5.74 -14.54 1.86
N VAL A 177 5.03 -13.79 1.02
CA VAL A 177 5.48 -12.48 0.53
C VAL A 177 5.26 -11.41 1.61
N ARG A 178 6.19 -10.45 1.71
CA ARG A 178 6.11 -9.32 2.65
C ARG A 178 5.10 -8.26 2.20
N THR A 179 3.82 -8.64 2.14
CA THR A 179 2.71 -7.78 1.72
C THR A 179 2.59 -6.51 2.56
N SER A 180 3.13 -6.46 3.78
CA SER A 180 3.24 -5.23 4.58
C SER A 180 3.98 -4.11 3.86
N GLN A 181 5.04 -4.43 3.10
CA GLN A 181 5.90 -3.48 2.38
C GLN A 181 5.31 -3.01 1.04
N TRP A 182 4.20 -3.57 0.58
CA TRP A 182 3.56 -3.20 -0.68
C TRP A 182 2.84 -1.86 -0.62
N SER A 183 2.72 -1.18 -1.76
CA SER A 183 1.84 -0.02 -1.93
C SER A 183 0.37 -0.37 -1.64
N PRO A 184 -0.47 0.59 -1.18
CA PRO A 184 -1.92 0.40 -1.07
C PRO A 184 -2.57 -0.15 -2.35
N ALA A 185 -2.10 0.27 -3.53
CA ALA A 185 -2.53 -0.24 -4.82
C ALA A 185 -2.20 -1.73 -4.99
N LYS A 186 -0.93 -2.12 -4.84
CA LYS A 186 -0.47 -3.52 -4.95
C LYS A 186 -1.18 -4.43 -3.94
N LYS A 187 -1.45 -3.96 -2.72
CA LYS A 187 -2.25 -4.66 -1.69
C LYS A 187 -3.69 -4.95 -2.11
N LYS A 188 -4.33 -4.07 -2.87
CA LYS A 188 -5.74 -4.18 -3.29
C LYS A 188 -5.92 -4.87 -4.64
N ARG A 189 -4.99 -4.66 -5.57
CA ARG A 189 -5.09 -5.09 -6.98
C ARG A 189 -4.54 -6.50 -7.21
N VAL A 190 -3.60 -6.96 -6.37
CA VAL A 190 -3.17 -8.38 -6.36
C VAL A 190 -4.26 -9.25 -5.73
N ARG A 191 -5.05 -9.92 -6.57
CA ARG A 191 -6.16 -10.80 -6.17
C ARG A 191 -5.63 -12.21 -5.86
N SER A 192 -6.24 -12.93 -4.91
CA SER A 192 -5.84 -14.31 -4.57
C SER A 192 -6.11 -15.33 -5.67
N ASN A 193 -7.10 -15.08 -6.54
CA ASN A 193 -7.39 -15.94 -7.69
C ASN A 193 -6.35 -15.85 -8.83
N PHE A 194 -5.29 -15.04 -8.69
CA PHE A 194 -4.09 -15.13 -9.53
C PHE A 194 -3.17 -16.31 -9.15
N PHE A 195 -3.48 -17.06 -8.07
CA PHE A 195 -2.72 -18.23 -7.66
C PHE A 195 -3.61 -19.47 -7.72
N GLN A 196 -3.21 -20.45 -8.52
CA GLN A 196 -3.84 -21.76 -8.59
C GLN A 196 -3.01 -22.78 -7.81
N ARG A 197 -3.66 -23.66 -7.06
CA ARG A 197 -3.00 -24.81 -6.43
C ARG A 197 -3.08 -26.02 -7.36
N LEU A 198 -1.94 -26.69 -7.57
CA LEU A 198 -1.79 -27.86 -8.40
C LEU A 198 -2.07 -29.16 -7.60
N ASN A 199 -2.20 -30.28 -8.30
CA ASN A 199 -2.58 -31.58 -7.72
C ASN A 199 -1.47 -32.23 -6.87
N ASP A 200 -0.21 -31.89 -7.14
CA ASP A 200 0.97 -32.20 -6.32
C ASP A 200 0.97 -31.43 -4.98
N GLY A 201 0.21 -30.33 -4.92
CA GLY A 201 0.05 -29.47 -3.75
C GLY A 201 0.77 -28.13 -3.85
N ASP A 202 1.57 -27.92 -4.89
CA ASP A 202 2.33 -26.69 -5.16
C ASP A 202 1.41 -25.56 -5.65
N TRP A 203 1.93 -24.33 -5.67
CA TRP A 203 1.21 -23.17 -6.21
C TRP A 203 1.85 -22.66 -7.49
N VAL A 204 1.01 -22.28 -8.45
CA VAL A 204 1.40 -21.62 -9.70
C VAL A 204 0.66 -20.29 -9.85
N PHE A 205 1.32 -19.30 -10.45
CA PHE A 205 0.69 -18.03 -10.80
C PHE A 205 -0.07 -18.19 -12.13
N ASP A 206 -1.37 -17.96 -12.13
CA ASP A 206 -2.24 -18.15 -13.28
C ASP A 206 -2.07 -16.99 -14.28
N GLY A 207 -1.24 -17.25 -15.30
CA GLY A 207 -1.01 -16.33 -16.41
C GLY A 207 -2.25 -16.06 -17.27
N HIS A 208 -3.23 -16.97 -17.32
CA HIS A 208 -4.47 -16.75 -18.07
C HIS A 208 -5.39 -15.79 -17.33
N VAL A 209 -5.65 -16.02 -16.04
CA VAL A 209 -6.47 -15.11 -15.20
C VAL A 209 -5.80 -13.74 -15.07
N SER A 210 -4.47 -13.70 -14.96
CA SER A 210 -3.68 -12.46 -15.05
C SER A 210 -3.91 -11.73 -16.38
N MET A 211 -3.79 -12.40 -17.53
CA MET A 211 -4.02 -11.77 -18.84
C MET A 211 -5.49 -11.40 -19.10
N GLN A 212 -6.44 -12.13 -18.50
CA GLN A 212 -7.86 -11.80 -18.56
C GLN A 212 -8.18 -10.52 -17.78
N TYR A 213 -7.51 -10.30 -16.64
CA TYR A 213 -7.61 -9.08 -15.85
C TYR A 213 -7.16 -7.83 -16.62
N PHE A 214 -6.00 -7.83 -17.31
CA PHE A 214 -5.60 -6.70 -18.17
C PHE A 214 -6.56 -6.45 -19.37
N ARG A 215 -7.42 -7.43 -19.70
CA ARG A 215 -8.46 -7.34 -20.74
C ARG A 215 -9.85 -6.98 -20.17
N GLU A 216 -9.99 -6.85 -18.86
CA GLU A 216 -11.24 -6.50 -18.17
C GLU A 216 -11.63 -5.05 -18.53
N LYS A 217 -12.78 -4.88 -19.20
CA LYS A 217 -13.17 -3.62 -19.83
C LYS A 217 -13.33 -2.48 -18.82
N GLY A 218 -12.33 -1.62 -18.74
CA GLY A 218 -12.34 -0.45 -17.87
C GLY A 218 -11.69 -0.66 -16.51
N VAL A 219 -10.97 -1.77 -16.29
CA VAL A 219 -10.19 -2.03 -15.05
C VAL A 219 -9.13 -0.95 -14.76
N PHE A 220 -8.76 -0.16 -15.76
CA PHE A 220 -7.86 1.00 -15.69
C PHE A 220 -8.56 2.35 -15.94
N LYS A 221 -9.90 2.44 -15.95
CA LYS A 221 -10.60 3.74 -15.94
C LYS A 221 -10.37 4.42 -14.58
N LEU A 222 -10.14 5.73 -14.58
CA LEU A 222 -10.04 6.54 -13.35
C LEU A 222 -11.16 6.24 -12.33
N GLU A 223 -12.42 6.24 -12.76
CA GLU A 223 -13.60 5.83 -11.99
C GLU A 223 -13.39 4.51 -11.22
N GLN A 224 -13.00 3.45 -11.92
CA GLN A 224 -12.83 2.12 -11.37
C GLN A 224 -11.57 2.03 -10.50
N MET A 225 -10.47 2.69 -10.91
CA MET A 225 -9.23 2.80 -10.13
C MET A 225 -9.50 3.45 -8.78
N TYR A 226 -10.18 4.60 -8.77
CA TYR A 226 -10.52 5.34 -7.56
C TYR A 226 -11.47 4.54 -6.66
N LYS A 227 -12.50 3.93 -7.23
CA LYS A 227 -13.45 3.07 -6.51
C LYS A 227 -12.78 1.87 -5.83
N GLU A 228 -11.88 1.17 -6.51
CA GLU A 228 -11.13 0.06 -5.91
C GLU A 228 -10.09 0.56 -4.89
N LEU A 229 -9.27 1.55 -5.25
CA LEU A 229 -8.08 1.94 -4.48
C LEU A 229 -8.37 2.90 -3.33
N ILE A 230 -9.30 3.83 -3.48
CA ILE A 230 -9.69 4.79 -2.44
C ILE A 230 -10.98 4.35 -1.72
N ASN A 231 -11.94 3.75 -2.45
CA ASN A 231 -13.26 3.37 -1.91
C ASN A 231 -14.08 4.58 -1.39
N GLY A 232 -13.95 5.72 -2.08
CA GLY A 232 -14.84 6.88 -1.94
C GLY A 232 -15.90 6.96 -3.05
N PRO A 233 -16.88 7.88 -2.95
CA PRO A 233 -17.73 8.25 -4.08
C PRO A 233 -16.90 8.98 -5.16
N PHE A 234 -17.21 8.73 -6.43
CA PHE A 234 -16.50 9.31 -7.58
C PHE A 234 -17.46 10.21 -8.36
N GLU A 235 -17.33 11.52 -8.14
CA GLU A 235 -18.22 12.55 -8.68
C GLU A 235 -17.53 13.25 -9.86
N ALA A 236 -17.57 12.66 -11.05
CA ALA A 236 -16.96 13.23 -12.27
C ALA A 236 -17.81 14.38 -12.86
N HIS A 237 -18.04 15.43 -12.06
CA HIS A 237 -18.81 16.61 -12.45
C HIS A 237 -17.92 17.77 -12.91
N PHE A 238 -16.73 17.94 -12.33
CA PHE A 238 -15.76 18.95 -12.73
C PHE A 238 -14.37 18.33 -12.93
N ALA A 239 -13.58 18.94 -13.84
CA ALA A 239 -12.20 18.50 -14.09
C ALA A 239 -11.28 18.59 -12.85
N GLN A 240 -11.66 19.39 -11.84
CA GLN A 240 -10.99 19.40 -10.54
C GLN A 240 -11.16 18.07 -9.80
N ASP A 241 -12.36 17.49 -9.82
CA ASP A 241 -12.68 16.24 -9.12
C ASP A 241 -11.92 15.06 -9.76
N ASP A 242 -11.87 15.03 -11.10
CA ASP A 242 -11.03 14.08 -11.86
C ASP A 242 -9.54 14.24 -11.54
N CYS A 243 -9.03 15.47 -11.42
CA CYS A 243 -7.63 15.73 -11.07
C CYS A 243 -7.31 15.29 -9.63
N GLU A 244 -8.20 15.54 -8.67
CA GLU A 244 -8.01 15.08 -7.29
C GLU A 244 -8.07 13.55 -7.20
N ALA A 245 -9.08 12.93 -7.81
CA ALA A 245 -9.22 11.48 -7.87
C ALA A 245 -7.99 10.81 -8.51
N LEU A 246 -7.44 11.40 -9.58
CA LEU A 246 -6.22 10.93 -10.22
C LEU A 246 -5.01 11.04 -9.28
N LEU A 247 -4.84 12.17 -8.59
CA LEU A 247 -3.75 12.35 -7.63
C LEU A 247 -3.85 11.36 -6.46
N GLN A 248 -5.05 11.15 -5.92
CA GLN A 248 -5.29 10.14 -4.87
C GLN A 248 -4.96 8.72 -5.34
N VAL A 249 -5.33 8.36 -6.58
CA VAL A 249 -4.95 7.06 -7.19
C VAL A 249 -3.44 6.94 -7.34
N CYS A 250 -2.72 7.98 -7.81
CA CYS A 250 -1.26 7.97 -7.87
C CYS A 250 -0.61 7.79 -6.49
N MET A 251 -1.11 8.50 -5.46
CA MET A 251 -0.66 8.33 -4.07
C MET A 251 -0.88 6.90 -3.53
N ALA A 252 -1.89 6.17 -4.02
CA ALA A 252 -2.11 4.77 -3.66
C ALA A 252 -1.02 3.82 -4.20
N TYR A 253 -0.29 4.17 -5.28
CA TYR A 253 0.93 3.45 -5.70
C TYR A 253 2.17 3.90 -4.93
N GLY A 254 2.21 5.13 -4.42
CA GLY A 254 3.26 5.63 -3.54
C GLY A 254 4.64 5.65 -4.21
N GLN A 255 5.64 5.00 -3.60
CA GLN A 255 7.00 4.99 -4.15
C GLN A 255 7.08 4.34 -5.55
N GLU A 256 6.27 3.31 -5.82
CA GLU A 256 6.23 2.66 -7.15
C GLU A 256 5.76 3.63 -8.25
N PHE A 257 5.00 4.67 -7.90
CA PHE A 257 4.63 5.78 -8.79
C PHE A 257 5.79 6.77 -8.99
N ILE A 258 6.49 7.18 -7.93
CA ILE A 258 7.66 8.08 -8.02
C ILE A 258 8.78 7.45 -8.86
N ASP A 259 9.14 6.20 -8.56
CA ASP A 259 10.16 5.43 -9.29
C ASP A 259 9.83 5.30 -10.79
N TYR A 260 8.54 5.26 -11.15
CA TYR A 260 8.09 5.26 -12.53
C TYR A 260 8.24 6.66 -13.17
N VAL A 261 7.76 7.71 -12.51
CA VAL A 261 7.86 9.09 -13.00
C VAL A 261 9.32 9.45 -13.29
N ASP A 262 10.23 9.22 -12.33
CA ASP A 262 11.65 9.55 -12.49
C ASP A 262 12.33 8.77 -13.64
N ALA A 263 11.84 7.57 -13.97
CA ALA A 263 12.40 6.71 -15.01
C ALA A 263 11.68 6.80 -16.38
N LYS A 264 10.50 7.44 -16.45
CA LYS A 264 9.60 7.38 -17.62
C LYS A 264 8.94 8.71 -18.00
N ALA A 265 9.05 9.76 -17.21
CA ALA A 265 8.48 11.06 -17.56
C ALA A 265 9.21 11.68 -18.76
N THR A 266 8.45 12.31 -19.67
CA THR A 266 8.96 12.73 -20.98
C THR A 266 8.79 14.22 -21.21
N SER A 267 9.74 14.86 -21.90
CA SER A 267 9.56 16.21 -22.41
C SER A 267 8.46 16.28 -23.48
N PHE A 268 7.74 17.39 -23.53
CA PHE A 268 6.81 17.70 -24.62
C PHE A 268 7.55 18.06 -25.91
N PRO A 269 7.04 17.74 -27.12
CA PRO A 269 5.76 17.10 -27.43
C PRO A 269 5.83 15.56 -27.52
N TYR A 270 4.79 14.90 -27.00
CA TYR A 270 4.69 13.42 -26.92
C TYR A 270 4.82 12.66 -28.26
N HIS A 271 4.53 13.31 -29.39
CA HIS A 271 4.50 12.65 -30.71
C HIS A 271 5.86 12.08 -31.14
N VAL A 272 6.97 12.60 -30.59
CA VAL A 272 8.34 12.14 -30.87
C VAL A 272 8.55 10.69 -30.40
N ILE A 273 7.82 10.25 -29.37
CA ILE A 273 8.08 8.99 -28.67
C ILE A 273 7.19 7.84 -29.19
N ALA A 274 5.99 8.15 -29.68
CA ALA A 274 5.05 7.16 -30.22
C ALA A 274 5.67 6.28 -31.33
N ASN A 275 6.48 6.90 -32.20
CA ASN A 275 7.16 6.21 -33.31
C ASN A 275 8.23 5.20 -32.87
N SER A 276 8.72 5.28 -31.62
CA SER A 276 9.72 4.34 -31.09
C SER A 276 9.08 3.10 -30.46
N THR A 277 7.92 3.25 -29.83
CA THR A 277 7.27 2.16 -29.06
C THR A 277 6.37 1.28 -29.93
N ILE A 278 5.72 1.84 -30.95
CA ILE A 278 4.80 1.10 -31.84
C ILE A 278 5.56 0.11 -32.76
N ALA A 279 6.88 0.27 -32.92
CA ALA A 279 7.72 -0.62 -33.73
C ALA A 279 8.07 -1.97 -33.07
N LEU A 280 7.58 -2.26 -31.85
CA LEU A 280 7.96 -3.44 -31.06
C LEU A 280 6.75 -4.20 -30.46
N THR A 281 5.60 -4.16 -31.14
CA THR A 281 4.39 -4.96 -30.83
C THR A 281 3.75 -5.55 -32.09
#